data_AF-A0A523LMI7-F1
#
_entry.id   AF-A0A523LMI7-F1
#
_cell.length_a   1.000
_cell.length_b   1.000
_cell.length_c   1.000
_cell.angle_alpha   90.00
_cell.angle_beta   90.00
_cell.angle_gamma   90.00
#
_symmetry.space_group_name_H-M   'P 1'
#
loop_
_entity.id
_entity.type
_entity.pdbx_description
1 polymer ?
#
loop_
_entity_poly.entity_id
_entity_poly.type
_entity_poly.pdbx_seq_one_letter_code
_entity_poly.pdbx_strand_id
1 'polypeptide(L)'
;MKGTSMLSHIKLDGSNCLGAHIVALLAAAVAIAACDGANQGVQIGNGQAPDPVIVDFPIAYIKAPLPVDDRGEFAQTDARELISFDFGADLYFKDRASPSSLAVNITGEITQGLG
;
A
#
# COMPACT_ATOMS: atom_id res chain seq x y z
N MET A 1 50.71 -39.69 17.83
CA MET A 1 50.07 -40.09 19.11
C MET A 1 49.91 -38.86 19.97
N LYS A 2 48.69 -38.65 20.52
CA LYS A 2 48.26 -37.65 21.54
C LYS A 2 48.39 -36.18 21.07
N GLY A 3 47.33 -35.37 20.92
CA GLY A 3 46.02 -35.35 21.58
C GLY A 3 46.01 -34.17 22.55
N THR A 4 45.06 -33.23 22.40
CA THR A 4 44.29 -32.60 23.50
C THR A 4 43.27 -31.63 22.90
N SER A 5 41.99 -31.99 23.08
CA SER A 5 40.83 -31.12 23.02
C SER A 5 40.91 -30.08 24.14
N MET A 6 40.64 -28.80 23.83
CA MET A 6 40.41 -27.77 24.84
C MET A 6 39.06 -27.11 24.55
N LEU A 7 38.01 -27.82 24.94
CA LEU A 7 36.68 -27.26 25.24
C LEU A 7 36.83 -26.31 26.44
N SER A 8 36.91 -25.01 26.19
CA SER A 8 36.75 -24.00 27.24
C SER A 8 35.26 -23.78 27.50
N HIS A 9 34.73 -24.57 28.44
CA HIS A 9 33.50 -24.27 29.15
C HIS A 9 33.60 -22.89 29.81
N ILE A 10 32.76 -21.94 29.38
CA ILE A 10 32.53 -20.70 30.12
C ILE A 10 31.75 -21.07 31.37
N LYS A 11 32.43 -21.01 32.51
CA LYS A 11 31.86 -21.24 33.84
C LYS A 11 31.14 -19.97 34.28
N LEU A 12 29.81 -20.02 34.39
CA LEU A 12 29.03 -19.01 35.10
C LEU A 12 29.04 -19.35 36.60
N ASP A 13 29.78 -18.56 37.39
CA ASP A 13 29.76 -18.62 38.85
C ASP A 13 28.81 -17.57 39.45
N GLY A 14 28.14 -17.97 40.53
CA GLY A 14 26.97 -17.34 41.16
C GLY A 14 27.22 -16.04 41.94
N SER A 15 28.12 -15.16 41.48
CA SER A 15 28.38 -13.85 42.09
C SER A 15 28.24 -12.68 41.10
N ASN A 16 27.62 -12.90 39.94
CA ASN A 16 27.59 -11.92 38.86
C ASN A 16 26.17 -11.59 38.39
N CYS A 17 25.14 -11.79 39.22
CA CYS A 17 23.75 -11.56 38.84
C CYS A 17 23.52 -10.14 38.29
N LEU A 18 24.07 -9.10 38.92
CA LEU A 18 23.91 -7.72 38.46
C LEU A 18 24.54 -7.48 37.08
N GLY A 19 25.75 -8.00 36.86
CA GLY A 19 26.43 -7.89 35.56
C GLY A 19 25.76 -8.72 34.47
N ALA A 20 25.28 -9.91 34.82
CA ALA A 20 24.51 -10.76 33.92
C ALA A 20 23.17 -10.12 33.53
N HIS A 21 22.50 -9.44 34.47
CA HIS A 21 21.27 -8.68 34.19
C HIS A 21 21.52 -7.47 33.30
N ILE A 22 22.62 -6.74 33.51
CA ILE A 22 22.98 -5.59 32.66
C ILE A 22 23.32 -6.06 31.24
N VAL A 23 24.09 -7.15 31.10
CA VAL A 23 24.41 -7.74 29.80
C VAL A 23 23.16 -8.30 29.11
N ALA A 24 22.26 -8.93 29.86
CA ALA A 24 20.99 -9.41 29.32
C ALA A 24 20.07 -8.26 28.88
N LEU A 25 20.01 -7.17 29.64
CA LEU A 25 19.23 -5.97 29.29
C LEU A 25 19.79 -5.26 28.06
N LEU A 26 21.12 -5.16 27.95
CA LEU A 26 21.77 -4.60 26.76
C LEU A 26 21.56 -5.48 25.52
N ALA A 27 21.67 -6.80 25.65
CA ALA A 27 21.38 -7.73 24.56
C ALA A 27 19.91 -7.66 24.13
N ALA A 28 18.99 -7.55 25.08
CA ALA A 28 17.57 -7.36 24.81
C ALA A 28 17.32 -6.03 24.08
N ALA A 29 17.90 -4.92 24.53
CA ALA A 29 17.74 -3.60 23.90
C ALA A 29 18.21 -3.58 22.43
N VAL A 30 19.32 -4.27 22.12
CA VAL A 30 19.83 -4.42 20.74
C VAL A 30 18.89 -5.28 19.89
N ALA A 31 18.29 -6.33 20.46
CA ALA A 31 17.34 -7.19 19.76
C ALA A 31 16.03 -6.46 19.39
N ILE A 32 15.53 -5.55 20.23
CA ILE A 32 14.34 -4.74 19.90
C ILE A 32 14.66 -3.60 18.92
N ALA A 33 15.87 -3.03 18.94
CA ALA A 33 16.29 -2.05 17.93
C ALA A 33 16.49 -2.66 16.54
N ALA A 34 16.80 -3.97 16.45
CA ALA A 34 16.79 -4.72 15.19
C ALA A 34 15.37 -5.04 14.67
N CYS A 35 14.34 -4.77 15.48
CA CYS A 35 12.94 -4.94 15.11
C CYS A 35 12.32 -3.62 14.60
N ASP A 36 13.13 -2.69 14.08
CA ASP A 36 12.61 -1.59 13.26
C ASP A 36 12.05 -2.18 11.96
N GLY A 37 10.72 -2.32 11.92
CA GLY A 37 9.94 -2.78 10.79
C GLY A 37 9.99 -1.87 9.57
N ALA A 38 10.78 -0.79 9.59
CA ALA A 38 11.06 0.04 8.42
C ALA A 38 11.64 -0.74 7.22
N ASN A 39 12.13 -1.98 7.44
CA ASN A 39 12.63 -2.88 6.39
C ASN A 39 11.93 -4.25 6.32
N GLN A 40 10.80 -4.43 7.02
CA GLN A 40 10.08 -5.71 7.11
C GLN A 40 8.63 -5.63 6.58
N GLY A 41 8.38 -4.72 5.63
CA GLY A 41 7.34 -4.96 4.64
C GLY A 41 7.76 -6.11 3.72
N VAL A 42 6.80 -6.88 3.22
CA VAL A 42 6.96 -7.79 2.07
C VAL A 42 8.03 -7.25 1.13
N GLN A 43 9.11 -8.02 0.94
CA GLN A 43 10.10 -7.73 -0.11
C GLN A 43 9.43 -7.92 -1.47
N ILE A 44 8.68 -6.91 -1.93
CA ILE A 44 8.29 -6.76 -3.33
C ILE A 44 9.57 -6.39 -4.11
N GLY A 45 10.40 -7.42 -4.33
CA GLY A 45 11.35 -7.54 -5.44
C GLY A 45 12.60 -6.66 -5.47
N ASN A 46 13.60 -6.89 -4.62
CA ASN A 46 14.98 -6.46 -4.89
C ASN A 46 15.71 -7.42 -5.85
N GLY A 47 15.13 -7.63 -7.04
CA GLY A 47 15.70 -8.56 -8.04
C GLY A 47 14.74 -9.00 -9.15
N GLN A 48 13.49 -8.54 -9.13
CA GLN A 48 12.69 -8.53 -10.35
C GLN A 48 13.02 -7.20 -11.03
N ALA A 49 13.74 -7.26 -12.15
CA ALA A 49 13.68 -6.12 -13.07
C ALA A 49 12.18 -5.84 -13.30
N PRO A 50 11.71 -4.60 -13.19
CA PRO A 50 10.31 -4.29 -13.45
C PRO A 50 9.94 -4.94 -14.78
N ASP A 51 8.87 -5.74 -14.77
CA ASP A 51 8.40 -6.40 -15.98
C ASP A 51 8.26 -5.32 -17.06
N PRO A 52 9.02 -5.40 -18.17
CA PRO A 52 9.01 -4.37 -19.22
C PRO A 52 7.64 -4.24 -19.91
N VAL A 53 6.65 -5.04 -19.51
CA VAL A 53 5.29 -5.07 -20.05
C VAL A 53 4.26 -4.43 -19.09
N ILE A 54 4.66 -3.65 -18.08
CA ILE A 54 3.70 -2.74 -17.42
C ILE A 54 3.59 -1.49 -18.30
N VAL A 55 2.85 -1.63 -19.40
CA VAL A 55 2.45 -0.50 -20.23
C VAL A 55 1.30 0.21 -19.49
N ASP A 56 1.63 1.28 -18.77
CA ASP A 56 0.60 2.21 -18.34
C ASP A 56 -0.01 2.85 -19.58
N PHE A 57 -1.31 2.65 -19.75
CA PHE A 57 -2.07 3.27 -20.82
C PHE A 57 -2.81 4.50 -20.30
N PRO A 58 -2.89 5.57 -21.10
CA PRO A 58 -3.76 6.69 -20.77
C PRO A 58 -5.22 6.22 -20.82
N ILE A 59 -6.06 6.80 -19.96
CA ILE A 59 -7.48 6.49 -19.90
C ILE A 59 -8.30 7.78 -19.89
N ALA A 60 -9.33 7.81 -20.72
CA ALA A 60 -10.37 8.82 -20.70
C ALA A 60 -11.67 8.17 -20.22
N TYR A 61 -12.38 8.80 -19.29
CA TYR A 61 -13.63 8.28 -18.74
C TYR A 61 -14.60 9.41 -18.42
N ILE A 62 -15.89 9.07 -18.37
CA ILE A 62 -16.95 9.99 -17.96
C ILE A 62 -17.18 9.82 -16.46
N LYS A 63 -17.23 10.92 -15.72
CA LYS A 63 -17.66 10.95 -14.32
C LYS A 63 -19.04 11.58 -14.27
N ALA A 64 -20.05 10.80 -13.85
CA ALA A 64 -21.44 11.22 -13.75
C ALA A 64 -22.00 10.96 -12.33
N PRO A 65 -23.04 11.69 -11.90
CA PRO A 65 -23.78 11.39 -10.68
C PRO A 65 -24.44 10.03 -10.78
N LEU A 66 -24.60 9.37 -9.63
CA LEU A 66 -25.31 8.10 -9.58
C LEU A 66 -26.82 8.40 -9.45
N PRO A 67 -27.68 7.69 -10.20
CA PRO A 67 -29.12 7.86 -10.08
C PRO A 67 -29.57 7.38 -8.70
N VAL A 68 -30.25 8.26 -7.97
CA VAL A 68 -30.79 7.99 -6.64
C VAL A 68 -32.28 8.32 -6.60
N ASP A 69 -33.03 7.61 -5.77
CA ASP A 69 -34.45 7.89 -5.52
C ASP A 69 -34.64 9.07 -4.54
N ASP A 70 -35.90 9.41 -4.25
CA ASP A 70 -36.26 10.50 -3.31
C ASP A 70 -35.75 10.26 -1.87
N ARG A 71 -35.28 9.05 -1.56
CA ARG A 71 -34.70 8.66 -0.27
C ARG A 71 -33.17 8.62 -0.31
N GLY A 72 -32.56 8.91 -1.45
CA GLY A 72 -31.11 8.89 -1.66
C GLY A 72 -30.53 7.49 -1.88
N GLU A 73 -31.38 6.48 -2.10
CA GLU A 73 -30.94 5.11 -2.38
C GLU A 73 -30.71 4.92 -3.87
N PHE A 74 -29.80 4.02 -4.24
CA PHE A 74 -29.49 3.74 -5.64
C PHE A 74 -30.74 3.27 -6.41
N ALA A 75 -31.13 4.05 -7.42
CA ALA A 75 -32.23 3.71 -8.30
C ALA A 75 -31.69 2.94 -9.51
N GLN A 76 -32.07 1.67 -9.65
CA GLN A 76 -31.70 0.88 -10.81
C GLN A 76 -32.54 1.29 -12.03
N THR A 77 -31.87 1.53 -13.16
CA THR A 77 -32.55 1.78 -14.44
C THR A 77 -33.27 0.52 -14.92
N ASP A 78 -34.59 0.58 -15.10
CA ASP A 78 -35.37 -0.48 -15.73
C ASP A 78 -35.22 -0.41 -17.26
N ALA A 79 -34.69 -1.47 -17.87
CA ALA A 79 -34.51 -1.57 -19.32
C ALA A 79 -35.83 -1.63 -20.12
N ARG A 80 -36.97 -1.81 -19.43
CA ARG A 80 -38.31 -1.81 -20.03
C ARG A 80 -38.90 -0.41 -20.13
N GLU A 81 -38.36 0.55 -19.40
CA GLU A 81 -38.75 1.95 -19.44
C GLU A 81 -37.87 2.74 -20.41
N LEU A 82 -38.37 3.89 -20.85
CA LEU A 82 -37.58 4.79 -21.69
C LEU A 82 -36.44 5.38 -20.85
N ILE A 83 -35.20 5.17 -21.30
CA ILE A 83 -34.02 5.75 -20.67
C ILE A 83 -34.09 7.27 -20.81
N SER A 84 -34.20 7.96 -19.66
CA SER A 84 -34.11 9.41 -19.57
C SER A 84 -32.67 9.88 -19.73
N PHE A 85 -32.50 11.12 -20.19
CA PHE A 85 -31.18 11.75 -20.24
C PHE A 85 -30.90 12.43 -18.90
N ASP A 86 -29.83 12.02 -18.24
CA ASP A 86 -29.36 12.60 -16.99
C ASP A 86 -28.17 13.54 -17.23
N PHE A 87 -28.30 14.78 -16.79
CA PHE A 87 -27.20 15.74 -16.76
C PHE A 87 -26.34 15.51 -15.51
N GLY A 88 -25.09 15.94 -15.57
CA GLY A 88 -24.13 15.96 -14.46
C GLY A 88 -22.73 15.44 -14.86
N ALA A 89 -22.49 15.15 -16.14
CA ALA A 89 -21.41 14.29 -16.57
C ALA A 89 -20.25 15.06 -17.22
N ASP A 90 -19.03 14.79 -16.76
CA ASP A 90 -17.81 15.41 -17.28
C ASP A 90 -16.80 14.39 -17.80
N LEU A 91 -16.04 14.77 -18.83
CA LEU A 91 -14.95 13.96 -19.38
C LEU A 91 -13.67 14.22 -18.61
N TYR A 92 -13.11 13.15 -18.04
CA TYR A 92 -11.82 13.17 -17.35
C TYR A 92 -10.78 12.39 -18.13
N PHE A 93 -9.53 12.88 -18.07
CA PHE A 93 -8.37 12.23 -18.63
C PHE A 93 -7.33 11.94 -17.56
N LYS A 94 -6.71 10.76 -17.65
CA LYS A 94 -5.54 10.37 -16.85
C LYS A 94 -4.43 9.94 -17.79
N ASP A 95 -3.22 10.41 -17.48
CA ASP A 95 -2.00 10.03 -18.21
C ASP A 95 -1.67 8.54 -18.06
N ARG A 96 -2.11 7.92 -16.96
CA ARG A 96 -1.88 6.52 -16.61
C ARG A 96 -3.13 5.91 -15.96
N ALA A 97 -3.37 4.63 -16.19
CA ALA A 97 -4.47 3.87 -15.60
C ALA A 97 -4.33 3.61 -14.08
N SER A 98 -3.25 4.05 -13.44
CA SER A 98 -3.04 3.92 -11.99
C SER A 98 -4.13 4.67 -11.18
N PRO A 99 -4.63 4.11 -10.06
CA PRO A 99 -5.52 4.82 -9.13
C PRO A 99 -4.92 6.13 -8.60
N SER A 100 -3.60 6.18 -8.42
CA SER A 100 -2.88 7.36 -7.89
C SER A 100 -2.53 8.41 -8.94
N SER A 101 -2.81 8.16 -10.23
CA SER A 101 -2.62 9.17 -11.29
C SER A 101 -3.64 10.30 -11.16
N LEU A 102 -3.20 11.53 -11.46
CA LEU A 102 -4.01 12.74 -11.41
C LEU A 102 -5.04 12.73 -12.55
N ALA A 103 -6.30 12.98 -12.22
CA ALA A 103 -7.37 13.14 -13.20
C ALA A 103 -7.56 14.62 -13.54
N VAL A 104 -7.57 14.94 -14.84
CA VAL A 104 -7.82 16.28 -15.37
C VAL A 104 -9.22 16.33 -15.99
N ASN A 105 -10.04 17.30 -15.57
CA ASN A 105 -11.35 17.55 -16.18
C ASN A 105 -11.15 18.30 -17.50
N ILE A 106 -11.46 17.63 -18.63
CA ILE A 106 -11.29 18.18 -19.98
C ILE A 106 -12.44 19.12 -20.33
N THR A 107 -13.65 18.81 -19.89
CA THR A 107 -14.86 19.59 -20.19
C THR A 107 -15.08 20.73 -19.20
N GLY A 108 -14.33 20.78 -18.10
CA GLY A 108 -14.56 21.69 -16.98
C GLY A 108 -14.52 23.18 -17.32
N GLU A 109 -13.82 23.60 -18.38
CA GLU A 109 -13.89 24.99 -18.85
C GLU A 109 -15.28 25.35 -19.39
N ILE A 110 -15.92 24.40 -20.09
CA ILE A 110 -17.21 24.58 -20.75
C ILE A 110 -18.36 24.30 -19.77
N THR A 111 -18.23 23.23 -19.00
CA THR A 111 -19.27 22.73 -18.10
C THR A 111 -19.17 23.30 -16.69
N GLN A 112 -18.04 23.90 -16.34
CA GLN A 112 -17.75 24.39 -14.98
C GLN A 112 -17.86 23.31 -13.89
N GLY A 113 -17.75 22.02 -14.26
CA GLY A 113 -17.96 20.91 -13.34
C GLY A 113 -19.42 20.44 -13.20
N LEU A 114 -20.32 20.97 -14.04
CA LEU A 114 -21.78 20.78 -13.98
C LEU A 114 -22.33 20.22 -15.31
N GLY A 115 -21.51 19.47 -16.06
CA GLY A 115 -21.80 19.00 -17.43
C GLY A 115 -23.02 18.10 -17.54
#